data_AF-T0V2A3-F1
#
_entry.id   AF-T0V2A3-F1
#
_cell.length_a   1.000
_cell.length_b   1.000
_cell.length_c   1.000
_cell.angle_alpha   90.00
_cell.angle_beta   90.00
_cell.angle_gamma   90.00
#
_symmetry.space_group_name_H-M   'P 1'
#
loop_
_entity.id
_entity.type
_entity.pdbx_description
1 polymer ?
#
loop_
_entity_poly.entity_id
_entity_poly.type
_entity_poly.pdbx_seq_one_letter_code
_entity_poly.pdbx_strand_id
1 'polypeptide(L)'
;MEIIKDILFSKKGYSNVVLILVLMITLFTGLMTISLRSPMVGLDEMGHYARSIELSNGNLLSLQDGNPALAGGKISNTQYEFIEEAKQVQSGNSTKYKATDKDWYHKFSSLPYTNQKRFYVNTNTVPYTPFSYLPYVFTAYLSKMIGIKPVTEYLLMRLIGFLTYFLLFILAIKITPVGKFTLAFISTIPTVIVSWTNISADGYMVAISALFFAVILRVVYSLKQGKTLL
;
A
#
# COMPACT_ATOMS: atom_id res chain seq x y z
N MET A 1 0.51 -21.28 -35.06
CA MET A 1 0.61 -19.80 -35.02
C MET A 1 -0.70 -19.12 -35.39
N GLU A 2 -1.47 -19.65 -36.36
CA GLU A 2 -2.81 -19.12 -36.74
C GLU A 2 -3.87 -19.29 -35.65
N ILE A 3 -3.97 -20.46 -35.00
CA ILE A 3 -4.93 -20.70 -33.90
C ILE A 3 -4.75 -19.71 -32.74
N ILE A 4 -3.49 -19.36 -32.42
CA ILE A 4 -3.17 -18.37 -31.38
C ILE A 4 -3.63 -16.98 -31.82
N LYS A 5 -3.40 -16.61 -33.08
CA LYS A 5 -3.89 -15.35 -33.65
C LYS A 5 -5.42 -15.27 -33.61
N ASP A 6 -6.14 -16.32 -34.02
CA ASP A 6 -7.61 -16.32 -34.04
C ASP A 6 -8.23 -16.23 -32.64
N ILE A 7 -7.61 -16.86 -31.64
CA ILE A 7 -8.04 -16.75 -30.24
C ILE A 7 -7.79 -15.33 -29.71
N LEU A 8 -6.61 -14.75 -30.00
CA LEU A 8 -6.24 -13.37 -29.64
C LEU A 8 -7.15 -12.33 -30.30
N PHE A 9 -7.54 -12.55 -31.56
CA PHE A 9 -8.36 -11.64 -32.35
C PHE A 9 -9.88 -11.91 -32.25
N SER A 10 -10.31 -12.86 -31.41
CA SER A 10 -11.71 -12.94 -31.02
C SER A 10 -12.11 -11.73 -30.16
N LYS A 11 -13.37 -11.28 -30.17
CA LYS A 11 -13.84 -10.17 -29.31
C LYS A 11 -13.51 -10.40 -27.82
N LYS A 12 -13.53 -11.67 -27.38
CA LYS A 12 -13.14 -12.09 -26.03
C LYS A 12 -11.62 -12.06 -25.82
N GLY A 13 -10.84 -12.45 -26.83
CA GLY A 13 -9.39 -12.34 -26.86
C GLY A 13 -8.91 -10.89 -26.76
N TYR A 14 -9.41 -10.01 -27.63
CA TYR A 14 -9.13 -8.58 -27.60
C TYR A 14 -9.46 -7.96 -26.23
N SER A 15 -10.62 -8.32 -25.65
CA SER A 15 -11.00 -7.82 -24.33
C SER A 15 -10.01 -8.21 -23.24
N ASN A 16 -9.48 -9.43 -23.28
CA ASN A 16 -8.50 -9.90 -22.31
C ASN A 16 -7.14 -9.22 -22.50
N VAL A 17 -6.70 -9.03 -23.74
CA VAL A 17 -5.45 -8.32 -24.05
C VAL A 17 -5.50 -6.90 -23.50
N VAL A 18 -6.58 -6.17 -23.75
CA VAL A 18 -6.73 -4.78 -23.26
C VAL A 18 -6.69 -4.74 -21.73
N LEU A 19 -7.39 -5.66 -21.05
CA LEU A 19 -7.33 -5.75 -19.58
C LEU A 19 -5.90 -6.01 -19.08
N ILE A 20 -5.19 -6.94 -19.71
CA ILE A 20 -3.79 -7.25 -19.35
C ILE A 20 -2.91 -6.02 -19.53
N LEU A 21 -3.04 -5.29 -20.65
CA LEU A 21 -2.27 -4.08 -20.91
C LEU A 21 -2.53 -3.00 -19.84
N VAL A 22 -3.79 -2.77 -19.49
CA VAL A 22 -4.17 -1.79 -18.44
C VAL A 22 -3.58 -2.17 -17.08
N LEU A 23 -3.60 -3.46 -16.73
CA LEU A 23 -3.01 -3.96 -15.49
C LEU A 23 -1.47 -3.87 -15.52
N MET A 24 -0.83 -4.15 -16.65
CA MET A 24 0.62 -3.98 -16.81
C MET A 24 1.04 -2.51 -16.68
N ILE A 25 0.26 -1.59 -17.25
CA ILE A 25 0.49 -0.15 -17.10
C ILE A 25 0.36 0.25 -15.63
N THR A 26 -0.68 -0.21 -14.93
CA THR A 26 -0.88 0.04 -13.49
C THR A 26 0.28 -0.50 -12.65
N LEU A 27 0.74 -1.72 -12.95
CA LEU A 27 1.87 -2.34 -12.27
C LEU A 27 3.14 -1.52 -12.48
N PHE A 28 3.43 -1.15 -13.72
CA PHE A 28 4.60 -0.37 -14.08
C PHE A 28 4.60 1.02 -13.43
N THR A 29 3.48 1.75 -13.51
CA THR A 29 3.36 3.08 -12.90
C THR A 29 3.45 3.01 -11.38
N GLY A 30 2.90 1.96 -10.74
CA GLY A 30 3.05 1.73 -9.31
C GLY A 30 4.50 1.51 -8.89
N LEU A 31 5.23 0.64 -9.60
CA LEU A 31 6.66 0.39 -9.34
C LEU A 31 7.52 1.65 -9.54
N MET A 32 7.24 2.43 -10.58
CA MET A 32 7.91 3.73 -10.80
C MET A 32 7.61 4.71 -9.66
N THR A 33 6.36 4.75 -9.20
CA THR A 33 5.93 5.63 -8.11
C THR A 33 6.64 5.27 -6.79
N ILE A 34 6.77 3.98 -6.47
CA ILE A 34 7.51 3.50 -5.28
C ILE A 34 8.99 3.89 -5.36
N SER A 35 9.60 3.76 -6.54
CA SER A 35 11.04 3.95 -6.73
C SER A 35 11.45 5.43 -6.73
N LEU A 36 10.60 6.31 -7.28
CA LEU A 36 10.97 7.72 -7.49
C LEU A 36 10.53 8.65 -6.36
N ARG A 37 9.51 8.27 -5.57
CA ARG A 37 9.00 9.14 -4.50
C ARG A 37 9.81 8.94 -3.23
N SER A 38 10.36 10.04 -2.74
CA SER A 38 11.06 10.04 -1.46
C SER A 38 10.14 9.57 -0.33
N PRO A 39 10.72 9.10 0.79
CA PRO A 39 9.95 8.68 1.94
C PRO A 39 9.08 9.81 2.48
N MET A 40 7.92 9.44 3.00
CA MET A 40 7.03 10.34 3.76
C MET A 40 6.44 11.52 2.99
N VAL A 41 6.54 11.49 1.66
CA VAL A 41 5.92 12.48 0.77
C VAL A 41 4.42 12.26 0.65
N GLY A 42 3.94 11.02 0.86
CA GLY A 42 2.51 10.77 0.95
C GLY A 42 1.89 11.62 2.06
N LEU A 43 0.65 12.09 1.84
CA LEU A 43 -0.17 12.59 2.94
C LEU A 43 -0.19 11.53 4.04
N ASP A 44 -0.01 11.97 5.30
CA ASP A 44 -0.01 11.19 6.55
C ASP A 44 0.79 9.85 6.62
N GLU A 45 1.58 9.54 5.59
CA GLU A 45 2.32 8.28 5.43
C GLU A 45 3.27 7.99 6.61
N MET A 46 3.81 9.03 7.25
CA MET A 46 4.64 8.93 8.46
C MET A 46 3.91 8.26 9.61
N GLY A 47 2.67 8.68 9.86
CA GLY A 47 1.83 8.11 10.91
C GLY A 47 1.51 6.66 10.59
N HIS A 48 1.18 6.35 9.34
CA HIS A 48 0.86 4.99 8.93
C HIS A 48 2.08 4.05 8.99
N TYR A 49 3.28 4.53 8.65
CA TYR A 49 4.53 3.80 8.81
C TYR A 49 4.81 3.49 10.29
N ALA A 50 4.77 4.52 11.15
CA ALA A 50 4.95 4.34 12.59
C ALA A 50 3.92 3.36 13.16
N ARG A 51 2.64 3.51 12.80
CA ARG A 51 1.54 2.65 13.24
C ARG A 51 1.74 1.19 12.86
N SER A 52 2.20 0.94 11.64
CA SER A 52 2.49 -0.42 11.16
C SER A 52 3.59 -1.09 12.00
N ILE A 53 4.62 -0.32 12.40
CA ILE A 53 5.69 -0.81 13.28
C ILE A 53 5.19 -1.00 14.73
N GLU A 54 4.34 -0.11 15.22
CA GLU A 54 3.73 -0.26 16.55
C GLU A 54 2.92 -1.56 16.64
N LEU A 55 2.08 -1.81 15.64
CA LEU A 55 1.28 -3.02 15.52
C LEU A 55 2.16 -4.27 15.37
N SER A 56 3.27 -4.21 14.61
CA SER A 56 4.22 -5.33 14.51
C SER A 56 4.97 -5.63 15.81
N ASN A 57 5.02 -4.66 16.73
CA ASN A 57 5.53 -4.84 18.07
C ASN A 57 4.47 -5.32 19.08
N GLY A 58 3.22 -5.53 18.66
CA GLY A 58 2.11 -5.95 19.51
C GLY A 58 1.36 -4.80 20.21
N ASN A 59 1.65 -3.54 19.86
CA ASN A 59 1.01 -2.38 20.48
C ASN A 59 -0.31 -2.03 19.79
N LEU A 60 -1.41 -2.66 20.24
CA LEU A 60 -2.75 -2.34 19.72
C LEU A 60 -3.20 -0.93 20.12
N LEU A 61 -2.95 -0.52 21.35
CA LEU A 61 -3.20 0.82 21.85
C LEU A 61 -2.17 1.13 22.93
N SER A 62 -1.36 2.17 22.74
CA SER A 62 -0.48 2.67 23.80
C SER A 62 -0.62 4.18 23.93
N LEU A 63 -0.60 4.64 25.17
CA LEU A 63 -0.69 6.06 25.53
C LEU A 63 0.60 6.45 26.23
N GLN A 64 1.19 7.59 25.85
CA GLN A 64 2.28 8.17 26.63
C GLN A 64 1.71 8.75 27.92
N ASP A 65 2.23 8.28 29.06
CA ASP A 65 1.85 8.74 30.41
C ASP A 65 0.34 8.67 30.71
N GLY A 66 -0.38 7.76 30.05
CA GLY A 66 -1.83 7.61 30.19
C GLY A 66 -2.67 8.72 29.53
N ASN A 67 -2.04 9.65 28.79
CA ASN A 67 -2.74 10.76 28.13
C ASN A 67 -3.31 10.31 26.77
N PRO A 68 -4.65 10.35 26.57
CA PRO A 68 -5.27 10.02 25.28
C PRO A 68 -4.82 10.92 24.11
N ALA A 69 -4.41 12.16 24.40
CA ALA A 69 -3.87 13.09 23.40
C ALA A 69 -2.44 12.73 22.95
N LEU A 70 -1.81 11.75 23.59
CA LEU A 70 -0.48 11.23 23.25
C LEU A 70 -0.52 9.74 22.92
N ALA A 71 -1.58 9.32 22.21
CA ALA A 71 -1.69 7.97 21.69
C ALA A 71 -0.61 7.69 20.62
N GLY A 72 -0.06 6.48 20.62
CA GLY A 72 0.98 6.06 19.68
C GLY A 72 1.63 4.75 20.14
N GLY A 73 2.93 4.62 19.97
CA GLY A 73 3.65 3.46 20.47
C GLY A 73 5.16 3.52 20.27
N LYS A 74 5.84 2.44 20.66
CA LYS A 74 7.31 2.36 20.63
C LYS A 74 7.81 1.85 19.27
N ILE A 75 8.68 2.64 18.64
CA ILE A 75 9.42 2.29 17.41
C ILE A 75 10.93 2.32 17.69
N SER A 76 11.76 1.76 16.80
CA SER A 76 13.22 1.86 16.91
C SER A 76 13.70 3.32 16.83
N ASN A 77 14.79 3.65 17.52
CA ASN A 77 15.42 4.97 17.45
C ASN A 77 15.78 5.35 16.00
N THR A 78 16.28 4.41 15.20
CA THR A 78 16.65 4.71 13.81
C THR A 78 15.46 4.76 12.87
N GLN A 79 14.34 4.11 13.21
CA GLN A 79 13.05 4.33 12.52
C GLN A 79 12.50 5.72 12.84
N TYR A 80 12.63 6.18 14.09
CA TYR A 80 12.28 7.54 14.50
C TYR A 80 13.13 8.57 13.74
N GLU A 81 14.45 8.40 13.72
CA GLU A 81 15.38 9.28 12.99
C GLU A 81 15.06 9.30 11.49
N PHE A 82 14.76 8.13 10.89
CA PHE A 82 14.34 8.05 9.48
C PHE A 82 13.08 8.88 9.20
N ILE A 83 12.07 8.83 10.08
CA ILE A 83 10.86 9.67 9.97
C ILE A 83 11.23 11.15 10.08
N GLU A 84 12.06 11.54 11.04
CA GLU A 84 12.46 12.95 11.23
C GLU A 84 13.28 13.50 10.07
N GLU A 85 14.20 12.72 9.50
CA GLU A 85 14.93 13.13 8.30
C GLU A 85 13.98 13.29 7.10
N ALA A 86 13.03 12.35 6.94
CA ALA A 86 12.08 12.38 5.82
C ALA A 86 11.01 13.47 5.95
N LYS A 87 10.67 13.91 7.17
CA LYS A 87 9.78 15.06 7.42
C LYS A 87 10.25 16.33 6.73
N GLN A 88 11.57 16.50 6.57
CA GLN A 88 12.14 17.65 5.87
C GLN A 88 11.75 17.69 4.38
N VAL A 89 11.43 16.54 3.78
CA VAL A 89 10.95 16.49 2.38
C VAL A 89 9.56 17.10 2.28
N GLN A 90 8.67 16.78 3.23
CA GLN A 90 7.27 17.22 3.22
C GLN A 90 7.12 18.71 3.53
N SER A 91 8.01 19.29 4.34
CA SER A 91 7.97 20.71 4.68
C SER A 91 8.29 21.64 3.50
N GLY A 92 8.79 21.11 2.36
CA GLY A 92 9.17 21.89 1.18
C GLY A 92 10.40 22.78 1.37
N ASN A 93 10.94 22.85 2.59
CA ASN A 93 12.05 23.72 2.97
C ASN A 93 13.42 23.04 2.86
N SER A 94 13.47 21.76 2.48
CA SER A 94 14.74 21.05 2.32
C SER A 94 15.40 21.36 0.98
N THR A 95 16.65 21.83 1.03
CA THR A 95 17.54 21.86 -0.13
C THR A 95 18.19 20.50 -0.42
N LYS A 96 18.16 19.58 0.56
CA LYS A 96 18.82 18.27 0.53
C LYS A 96 17.91 17.16 -0.04
N TYR A 97 16.62 17.21 0.27
CA TYR A 97 15.65 16.17 -0.09
C TYR A 97 14.52 16.74 -0.95
N LYS A 98 14.26 16.10 -2.09
CA LYS A 98 13.17 16.46 -3.01
C LYS A 98 12.05 15.45 -2.89
N ALA A 99 10.81 15.87 -3.17
CA ALA A 99 9.64 14.98 -3.16
C ALA A 99 9.80 13.79 -4.13
N THR A 100 10.44 14.04 -5.26
CA THR A 100 10.81 13.03 -6.26
C THR A 100 12.31 13.07 -6.49
N ASP A 101 12.97 11.94 -6.32
CA ASP A 101 14.42 11.81 -6.41
C ASP A 101 14.77 10.37 -6.81
N LYS A 102 15.73 10.15 -7.72
CA LYS A 102 16.13 8.78 -8.10
C LYS A 102 17.08 8.15 -7.08
N ASP A 103 17.76 8.98 -6.31
CA ASP A 103 18.84 8.56 -5.41
C ASP A 103 18.44 8.67 -3.93
N TRP A 104 17.14 8.88 -3.62
CA TRP A 104 16.70 9.05 -2.23
C TRP A 104 17.14 7.88 -1.36
N TYR A 105 17.12 6.64 -1.87
CA TYR A 105 17.50 5.46 -1.10
C TYR A 105 18.89 5.61 -0.48
N HIS A 106 19.87 6.03 -1.27
CA HIS A 106 21.24 6.21 -0.79
C HIS A 106 21.33 7.29 0.29
N LYS A 107 20.52 8.36 0.18
CA LYS A 107 20.49 9.46 1.15
C LYS A 107 19.99 9.06 2.55
N PHE A 108 19.24 7.97 2.66
CA PHE A 108 18.73 7.43 3.93
C PHE A 108 19.37 6.08 4.33
N SER A 109 20.32 5.57 3.54
CA SER A 109 20.90 4.23 3.72
C SER A 109 21.95 4.09 4.83
N SER A 110 22.35 5.22 5.42
CA SER A 110 23.32 5.28 6.52
C SER A 110 22.75 4.78 7.85
N LEU A 111 21.44 4.87 8.06
CA LEU A 111 20.80 4.50 9.33
C LEU A 111 20.74 2.96 9.49
N PRO A 112 21.46 2.38 10.47
CA PRO A 112 21.36 0.94 10.76
C PRO A 112 20.05 0.62 11.50
N TYR A 113 19.66 -0.64 11.56
CA TYR A 113 18.59 -1.04 12.48
C TYR A 113 19.10 -1.04 13.93
N THR A 114 18.25 -0.64 14.89
CA THR A 114 18.57 -0.73 16.32
C THR A 114 17.39 -1.29 17.12
N ASN A 115 17.67 -2.01 18.21
CA ASN A 115 16.64 -2.50 19.13
C ASN A 115 16.23 -1.47 20.20
N GLN A 116 16.98 -0.36 20.32
CA GLN A 116 16.62 0.71 21.24
C GLN A 116 15.36 1.40 20.73
N LYS A 117 14.37 1.57 21.61
CA LYS A 117 13.06 2.08 21.23
C LYS A 117 12.75 3.41 21.87
N ARG A 118 12.08 4.27 21.11
CA ARG A 118 11.50 5.54 21.56
C ARG A 118 10.00 5.55 21.31
N PHE A 119 9.25 6.23 22.16
CA PHE A 119 7.83 6.44 21.94
C PHE A 119 7.63 7.46 20.81
N TYR A 120 6.78 7.15 19.86
CA TYR A 120 6.35 8.03 18.78
C TYR A 120 4.86 8.30 18.95
N VAL A 121 4.50 9.59 19.06
CA VAL A 121 3.10 10.02 19.19
C VAL A 121 2.46 10.05 17.82
N ASN A 122 1.30 9.41 17.68
CA ASN A 122 0.67 9.10 16.41
C ASN A 122 -0.87 9.03 16.52
N THR A 123 -1.46 10.11 17.00
CA THR A 123 -2.88 10.17 17.34
C THR A 123 -3.83 10.04 16.15
N ASN A 124 -3.38 10.40 14.94
CA ASN A 124 -4.20 10.38 13.73
C ASN A 124 -4.42 8.96 13.17
N THR A 125 -3.49 8.02 13.39
CA THR A 125 -3.57 6.69 12.76
C THR A 125 -3.92 5.56 13.74
N VAL A 126 -3.79 5.79 15.05
CA VAL A 126 -4.23 4.85 16.10
C VAL A 126 -5.69 4.40 15.96
N PRO A 127 -6.66 5.26 15.61
CA PRO A 127 -8.07 4.86 15.48
C PRO A 127 -8.37 3.88 14.33
N TYR A 128 -7.47 3.73 13.36
CA TYR A 128 -7.69 2.84 12.23
C TYR A 128 -7.61 1.37 12.67
N THR A 129 -8.45 0.53 12.05
CA THR A 129 -8.45 -0.91 12.33
C THR A 129 -7.09 -1.54 11.98
N PRO A 130 -6.52 -2.40 12.87
CA PRO A 130 -5.25 -3.08 12.59
C PRO A 130 -5.25 -3.89 11.29
N PHE A 131 -6.42 -4.36 10.84
CA PHE A 131 -6.56 -5.15 9.62
C PHE A 131 -6.13 -4.38 8.36
N SER A 132 -6.29 -3.05 8.35
CA SER A 132 -5.86 -2.21 7.23
C SER A 132 -4.35 -2.15 7.06
N TYR A 133 -3.57 -2.61 8.04
CA TYR A 133 -2.11 -2.57 8.03
C TYR A 133 -1.45 -3.94 7.89
N LEU A 134 -2.21 -5.03 7.77
CA LEU A 134 -1.68 -6.40 7.73
C LEU A 134 -0.44 -6.60 6.82
N PRO A 135 -0.43 -6.16 5.54
CA PRO A 135 0.75 -6.35 4.69
C PRO A 135 1.98 -5.61 5.23
N TYR A 136 1.79 -4.43 5.79
CA TYR A 136 2.85 -3.60 6.36
C TYR A 136 3.35 -4.15 7.70
N VAL A 137 2.44 -4.61 8.57
CA VAL A 137 2.74 -5.24 9.86
C VAL A 137 3.56 -6.50 9.66
N PHE A 138 3.16 -7.34 8.71
CA PHE A 138 3.89 -8.55 8.33
C PHE A 138 5.31 -8.21 7.85
N THR A 139 5.42 -7.21 6.96
CA THR A 139 6.72 -6.77 6.44
C THR A 139 7.62 -6.21 7.54
N ALA A 140 7.11 -5.30 8.39
CA ALA A 140 7.86 -4.73 9.51
C ALA A 140 8.29 -5.79 10.53
N TYR A 141 7.43 -6.78 10.80
CA TYR A 141 7.76 -7.91 11.67
C TYR A 141 8.97 -8.69 11.12
N LEU A 142 8.92 -9.07 9.84
CA LEU A 142 10.03 -9.77 9.19
C LEU A 142 11.30 -8.91 9.13
N SER A 143 11.20 -7.65 8.72
CA SER A 143 12.33 -6.72 8.65
C SER A 143 13.07 -6.59 9.98
N LYS A 144 12.31 -6.49 11.08
CA LYS A 144 12.87 -6.49 12.43
C LYS A 144 13.61 -7.78 12.77
N MET A 145 13.07 -8.96 12.43
CA MET A 145 13.69 -10.25 12.76
C MET A 145 15.09 -10.41 12.17
N ILE A 146 15.32 -9.86 10.98
CA ILE A 146 16.60 -9.93 10.26
C ILE A 146 17.42 -8.64 10.35
N GLY A 147 16.99 -7.65 11.14
CA GLY A 147 17.71 -6.40 11.36
C GLY A 147 17.84 -5.52 10.11
N ILE A 148 16.82 -5.52 9.24
CA ILE A 148 16.80 -4.69 8.03
C ILE A 148 16.80 -3.20 8.41
N LYS A 149 17.59 -2.40 7.67
CA LYS A 149 17.66 -0.94 7.82
C LYS A 149 16.29 -0.28 7.57
N PRO A 150 15.94 0.80 8.28
CA PRO A 150 14.64 1.48 8.11
C PRO A 150 14.32 1.86 6.66
N VAL A 151 15.29 2.35 5.88
CA VAL A 151 15.09 2.72 4.47
C VAL A 151 14.63 1.54 3.61
N THR A 152 15.19 0.36 3.86
CA THR A 152 14.89 -0.87 3.10
C THR A 152 13.57 -1.48 3.58
N GLU A 153 13.32 -1.48 4.90
CA GLU A 153 12.04 -1.87 5.49
C GLU A 153 10.90 -1.05 4.88
N TYR A 154 11.07 0.27 4.83
CA TYR A 154 10.09 1.19 4.24
C TYR A 154 9.81 0.89 2.77
N LEU A 155 10.86 0.68 1.96
CA LEU A 155 10.71 0.31 0.55
C LEU A 155 9.95 -1.01 0.38
N LEU A 156 10.29 -2.01 1.19
CA LEU A 156 9.61 -3.31 1.19
C LEU A 156 8.15 -3.17 1.61
N MET A 157 7.85 -2.35 2.61
CA MET A 157 6.47 -2.11 3.05
C MET A 157 5.63 -1.50 1.93
N ARG A 158 6.13 -0.48 1.23
CA ARG A 158 5.46 0.08 0.05
C ARG A 158 5.24 -0.98 -1.04
N LEU A 159 6.26 -1.78 -1.35
CA LEU A 159 6.17 -2.83 -2.37
C LEU A 159 5.15 -3.91 -2.00
N ILE A 160 5.23 -4.47 -0.79
CA ILE A 160 4.33 -5.54 -0.34
C ILE A 160 2.89 -5.02 -0.19
N GLY A 161 2.70 -3.81 0.33
CA GLY A 161 1.38 -3.17 0.38
C GLY A 161 0.76 -3.00 -1.00
N PHE A 162 1.52 -2.40 -1.93
CA PHE A 162 1.09 -2.20 -3.31
C PHE A 162 0.71 -3.52 -3.99
N LEU A 163 1.58 -4.53 -3.94
CA LEU A 163 1.31 -5.83 -4.55
C LEU A 163 0.09 -6.50 -3.93
N THR A 164 -0.09 -6.42 -2.61
CA THR A 164 -1.25 -6.99 -1.92
C THR A 164 -2.56 -6.36 -2.41
N TYR A 165 -2.63 -5.03 -2.42
CA TYR A 165 -3.85 -4.32 -2.82
C TYR A 165 -4.13 -4.44 -4.32
N PHE A 166 -3.08 -4.42 -5.14
CA PHE A 166 -3.20 -4.66 -6.57
C PHE A 166 -3.73 -6.06 -6.88
N LEU A 167 -3.27 -7.10 -6.17
CA LEU A 167 -3.77 -8.47 -6.33
C LEU A 167 -5.23 -8.62 -5.86
N LEU A 168 -5.60 -8.00 -4.74
CA LEU A 168 -7.01 -7.94 -4.29
C LEU A 168 -7.90 -7.25 -5.33
N PHE A 169 -7.40 -6.20 -5.96
CA PHE A 169 -8.13 -5.49 -7.01
C PHE A 169 -8.26 -6.31 -8.31
N ILE A 170 -7.21 -7.05 -8.70
CA ILE A 170 -7.29 -8.04 -9.79
C ILE A 170 -8.34 -9.11 -9.46
N LEU A 171 -8.41 -9.57 -8.21
CA LEU A 171 -9.43 -10.51 -7.77
C LEU A 171 -10.84 -9.92 -7.93
N ALA A 172 -11.04 -8.64 -7.61
CA ALA A 172 -12.31 -7.96 -7.84
C ALA A 172 -12.69 -7.94 -9.35
N ILE A 173 -11.74 -7.60 -10.23
CA ILE A 173 -11.93 -7.64 -11.70
C ILE A 173 -12.27 -9.06 -12.19
N LYS A 174 -11.66 -10.09 -11.59
CA LYS A 174 -11.91 -11.48 -11.95
C LYS A 174 -13.31 -11.94 -11.54
N ILE A 175 -13.73 -11.58 -10.32
CA ILE A 175 -15.00 -12.01 -9.71
C ILE A 175 -16.20 -11.27 -10.31
N THR A 176 -16.05 -9.98 -10.62
CA THR A 176 -17.19 -9.18 -11.08
C THR A 176 -17.78 -9.76 -12.39
N PRO A 177 -19.11 -9.97 -12.47
CA PRO A 177 -19.75 -10.49 -13.67
C PRO A 177 -19.76 -9.47 -14.81
N VAL A 178 -19.73 -8.18 -14.49
CA VAL A 178 -19.80 -7.05 -15.43
C VAL A 178 -18.87 -5.91 -14.98
N GLY A 179 -18.58 -4.94 -15.85
CA GLY A 179 -17.80 -3.75 -15.47
C GLY A 179 -16.29 -3.99 -15.29
N LYS A 180 -15.73 -5.07 -15.87
CA LYS A 180 -14.29 -5.39 -15.76
C LYS A 180 -13.39 -4.27 -16.23
N PHE A 181 -13.74 -3.65 -17.36
CA PHE A 181 -13.02 -2.49 -17.88
C PHE A 181 -13.11 -1.29 -16.95
N THR A 182 -14.28 -1.01 -16.37
CA THR A 182 -14.46 0.08 -15.41
C THR A 182 -13.52 -0.07 -14.23
N LEU A 183 -13.46 -1.25 -13.62
CA LEU A 183 -12.51 -1.51 -12.53
C LEU A 183 -11.06 -1.38 -13.03
N ALA A 184 -10.71 -1.98 -14.17
CA ALA A 184 -9.35 -1.85 -14.71
C ALA A 184 -8.94 -0.40 -14.98
N PHE A 185 -9.82 0.46 -15.49
CA PHE A 185 -9.51 1.89 -15.67
C PHE A 185 -9.41 2.63 -14.34
N ILE A 186 -10.21 2.28 -13.32
CA ILE A 186 -10.07 2.83 -11.97
C ILE A 186 -8.66 2.56 -11.41
N SER A 187 -8.07 1.38 -11.69
CA SER A 187 -6.71 1.08 -11.22
C SER A 187 -5.63 1.97 -11.83
N THR A 188 -5.92 2.64 -12.95
CA THR A 188 -4.98 3.58 -13.60
C THR A 188 -5.09 5.02 -13.09
N ILE A 189 -6.11 5.32 -12.27
CA ILE A 189 -6.30 6.68 -11.73
C ILE A 189 -5.08 7.02 -10.85
N PRO A 190 -4.41 8.17 -11.06
CA PRO A 190 -3.19 8.52 -10.33
C PRO A 190 -3.34 8.48 -8.81
N THR A 191 -4.47 8.93 -8.27
CA THR A 191 -4.73 8.91 -6.83
C THR A 191 -4.89 7.49 -6.28
N VAL A 192 -5.43 6.55 -7.05
CA VAL A 192 -5.50 5.12 -6.68
C VAL A 192 -4.09 4.52 -6.63
N ILE A 193 -3.27 4.79 -7.64
CA ILE A 193 -1.88 4.31 -7.67
C ILE A 193 -1.07 4.89 -6.51
N VAL A 194 -1.17 6.19 -6.25
CA VAL A 194 -0.48 6.84 -5.12
C VAL A 194 -0.97 6.27 -3.79
N SER A 195 -2.27 6.01 -3.65
CA SER A 195 -2.83 5.40 -2.44
C SER A 195 -2.28 3.99 -2.18
N TRP A 196 -2.21 3.12 -3.21
CA TRP A 196 -1.64 1.77 -3.05
C TRP A 196 -0.14 1.72 -2.86
N THR A 197 0.58 2.72 -3.37
CA THR A 197 2.05 2.78 -3.27
C THR A 197 2.54 3.52 -2.03
N ASN A 198 1.65 4.17 -1.28
CA ASN A 198 1.92 4.68 0.05
C ASN A 198 1.76 3.58 1.10
N ILE A 199 2.40 3.78 2.25
CA ILE A 199 1.99 3.08 3.47
C ILE A 199 0.76 3.81 4.02
N SER A 200 -0.44 3.27 3.79
CA SER A 200 -1.69 3.90 4.24
C SER A 200 -2.82 2.89 4.44
N ALA A 201 -3.84 3.28 5.20
CA ALA A 201 -5.07 2.52 5.31
C ALA A 201 -6.00 2.71 4.08
N ASP A 202 -5.82 3.80 3.33
CA ASP A 202 -6.65 4.13 2.17
C ASP A 202 -6.51 3.11 1.05
N GLY A 203 -5.28 2.62 0.82
CA GLY A 203 -5.01 1.65 -0.23
C GLY A 203 -5.80 0.35 -0.02
N TYR A 204 -5.87 -0.11 1.24
CA TYR A 204 -6.72 -1.23 1.66
C TYR A 204 -8.19 -0.94 1.39
N MET A 205 -8.69 0.25 1.78
CA MET A 205 -10.09 0.62 1.60
C MET A 205 -10.53 0.61 0.14
N VAL A 206 -9.71 1.11 -0.79
CA VAL A 206 -10.01 1.07 -2.23
C VAL A 206 -10.11 -0.36 -2.74
N ALA A 207 -9.14 -1.22 -2.39
CA ALA A 207 -9.09 -2.60 -2.88
C ALA A 207 -10.23 -3.47 -2.31
N ILE A 208 -10.48 -3.37 -1.01
CA ILE A 208 -11.52 -4.17 -0.35
C ILE A 208 -12.92 -3.73 -0.77
N SER A 209 -13.14 -2.42 -0.99
CA SER A 209 -14.43 -1.91 -1.49
C SER A 209 -14.72 -2.46 -2.89
N ALA A 210 -13.74 -2.42 -3.80
CA ALA A 210 -13.89 -2.99 -5.14
C ALA A 210 -14.22 -4.49 -5.10
N LEU A 211 -13.54 -5.25 -4.23
CA LEU A 211 -13.79 -6.67 -4.04
C LEU A 211 -15.19 -6.94 -3.48
N PHE A 212 -15.61 -6.17 -2.48
CA PHE A 212 -16.94 -6.26 -1.88
C PHE A 212 -18.04 -6.00 -2.90
N PHE A 213 -17.93 -4.92 -3.69
CA PHE A 213 -18.87 -4.63 -4.77
C PHE A 213 -18.88 -5.72 -5.84
N ALA A 214 -17.72 -6.27 -6.22
CA ALA A 214 -17.64 -7.37 -7.18
C ALA A 214 -18.39 -8.62 -6.70
N VAL A 215 -18.29 -8.95 -5.41
CA VAL A 215 -19.02 -10.06 -4.78
C VAL A 215 -20.52 -9.79 -4.78
N ILE A 216 -20.97 -8.60 -4.36
CA ILE A 216 -22.40 -8.22 -4.40
C ILE A 216 -22.95 -8.35 -5.81
N LEU A 217 -22.25 -7.78 -6.81
CA LEU A 217 -22.68 -7.85 -8.19
C LEU A 217 -22.78 -9.30 -8.67
N ARG A 218 -21.83 -10.16 -8.30
CA ARG A 218 -21.87 -11.59 -8.63
C ARG A 218 -23.11 -12.27 -8.03
N VAL A 219 -23.42 -12.00 -6.77
CA VAL A 219 -24.60 -12.55 -6.08
C VAL A 219 -25.89 -12.10 -6.76
N VAL A 220 -26.06 -10.80 -6.99
CA VAL A 220 -27.24 -10.22 -7.64
C VAL A 220 -27.43 -10.78 -9.05
N TYR A 221 -26.35 -10.91 -9.83
CA TYR A 221 -26.42 -11.44 -11.18
C TYR A 221 -26.76 -12.93 -11.22
N SER A 222 -26.27 -13.72 -10.26
CA SER A 222 -26.63 -15.14 -10.10
C SER A 222 -28.11 -15.31 -9.77
N LEU A 223 -28.64 -14.53 -8.82
CA LEU A 223 -30.05 -14.55 -8.44
C LEU A 223 -30.96 -14.19 -9.62
N LYS A 224 -30.59 -13.15 -10.39
CA LYS A 224 -31.31 -12.76 -11.60
C LYS A 224 -31.36 -13.87 -12.67
N GLN A 225 -30.35 -14.74 -12.69
CA GLN A 225 -30.29 -15.90 -13.61
C GLN A 225 -30.97 -17.16 -13.06
N GLY A 226 -31.65 -17.09 -11.90
CA GLY A 226 -32.31 -18.23 -11.28
C GLY A 226 -31.34 -19.30 -10.75
N LYS A 227 -30.06 -18.96 -10.52
CA LYS A 227 -29.07 -19.91 -9.98
C LYS A 227 -29.09 -19.86 -8.45
N THR A 228 -29.17 -21.04 -7.83
CA THR A 228 -29.00 -21.21 -6.38
C THR A 228 -27.56 -20.88 -5.98
N LEU A 229 -27.38 -20.19 -4.86
CA LEU A 229 -26.08 -19.67 -4.36
C LEU A 229 -25.26 -20.68 -3.54
N LEU A 230 -25.62 -21.96 -3.60
CA LEU A 230 -24.99 -23.07 -2.87
C LEU A 230 -24.31 -24.03 -3.85
#